data_AF-A0A2E4DQ15-F1
#
_entry.id   AF-A0A2E4DQ15-F1
#
_cell.length_a   1.000
_cell.length_b   1.000
_cell.length_c   1.000
_cell.angle_alpha   90.00
_cell.angle_beta   90.00
_cell.angle_gamma   90.00
#
_symmetry.space_group_name_H-M   'P 1'
#
loop_
_entity.id
_entity.type
_entity.pdbx_description
1 polymer ?
#
loop_
_entity_poly.entity_id
_entity_poly.type
_entity_poly.pdbx_seq_one_letter_code
_entity_poly.pdbx_strand_id
1 'polypeptide(L)'
;MKRKTKTTNFDDTKLLDIAMKDDKFSSLWFGDWESNSDSFNTDYPTQSVAELALCKKLAFYWEKDFDAIDRMFQRSGLYCGKWDEQKHKNRTIKQAIKDTKFTYQDG
;
A
#
# COMPACT_ATOMS: atom_id res chain seq x y z
N MET A 1 -7.81 -5.84 26.83
CA MET A 1 -7.89 -5.22 25.47
C MET A 1 -6.76 -4.22 25.34
N LYS A 2 -5.74 -4.49 24.52
CA LYS A 2 -4.70 -3.48 24.24
C LYS A 2 -5.34 -2.38 23.38
N ARG A 3 -5.26 -1.13 23.83
CA ARG A 3 -5.69 0.04 23.05
C ARG A 3 -4.83 0.07 21.79
N LYS A 4 -5.43 0.00 20.61
CA LYS A 4 -4.71 0.16 19.33
C LYS A 4 -4.31 1.63 19.22
N THR A 5 -3.04 1.92 19.46
CA THR A 5 -2.46 3.25 19.27
C THR A 5 -2.49 3.57 17.79
N LYS A 6 -3.09 4.71 17.44
CA LYS A 6 -3.09 5.28 16.08
C LYS A 6 -1.63 5.41 15.62
N THR A 7 -1.25 4.80 14.51
CA THR A 7 0.14 4.75 14.02
C THR A 7 0.70 6.17 13.91
N THR A 8 1.76 6.47 14.67
CA THR A 8 2.36 7.80 14.74
C THR A 8 3.41 8.00 13.64
N ASN A 9 3.75 9.25 13.28
CA ASN A 9 4.75 9.54 12.23
C ASN A 9 6.13 8.90 12.47
N PHE A 10 6.53 8.66 13.73
CA PHE A 10 7.78 7.96 14.05
C PHE A 10 7.72 6.46 13.72
N ASP A 11 6.53 5.85 13.77
CA ASP A 11 6.32 4.46 13.35
C ASP A 11 6.30 4.34 11.82
N ASP A 12 5.74 5.32 11.10
CA ASP A 12 5.69 5.29 9.63
C ASP A 12 7.07 5.15 9.00
N THR A 13 8.09 5.85 9.53
CA THR A 13 9.45 5.80 8.97
C THR A 13 10.05 4.42 9.15
N LYS A 14 9.94 3.84 10.36
CA LYS A 14 10.45 2.50 10.65
C LYS A 14 9.71 1.42 9.85
N LEU A 15 8.39 1.51 9.78
CA LEU A 15 7.57 0.57 8.99
C LEU A 15 7.89 0.70 7.50
N LEU A 16 8.16 1.90 7.01
CA LEU A 16 8.60 2.10 5.63
C LEU A 16 9.97 1.45 5.41
N ASP A 17 10.96 1.65 6.28
CA ASP A 17 12.27 1.00 6.17
C ASP A 17 12.18 -0.54 6.15
N ILE A 18 11.23 -1.11 6.90
CA ILE A 18 10.95 -2.55 6.89
C ILE A 18 10.26 -2.95 5.58
N ALA A 19 9.23 -2.21 5.16
CA ALA A 19 8.46 -2.50 3.96
C ALA A 19 9.31 -2.38 2.69
N MET A 20 10.26 -1.46 2.64
CA MET A 20 11.18 -1.26 1.51
C MET A 20 12.11 -2.45 1.24
N LYS A 21 12.23 -3.39 2.20
CA LYS A 21 12.98 -4.65 2.00
C LYS A 21 12.18 -5.71 1.25
N ASP A 22 10.88 -5.50 1.03
CA ASP A 22 10.04 -6.34 0.18
C ASP A 22 10.11 -5.80 -1.25
N ASP A 23 10.75 -6.53 -2.15
CA ASP A 23 10.98 -6.11 -3.54
C ASP A 23 9.70 -5.67 -4.24
N LYS A 24 8.58 -6.38 -4.01
CA LYS A 24 7.29 -6.02 -4.61
C LYS A 24 6.75 -4.73 -4.02
N PHE A 25 6.92 -4.51 -2.72
CA PHE A 25 6.54 -3.24 -2.11
C PHE A 25 7.40 -2.10 -2.68
N SER A 26 8.72 -2.27 -2.72
CA SER A 26 9.66 -1.26 -3.22
C SER A 26 9.34 -0.84 -4.66
N SER A 27 9.18 -1.80 -5.57
CA SER A 27 8.81 -1.48 -6.96
C SER A 27 7.48 -0.75 -7.07
N LEU A 28 6.44 -1.22 -6.37
CA LEU A 28 5.13 -0.53 -6.36
C LEU A 28 5.21 0.85 -5.71
N TRP A 29 6.04 1.01 -4.67
CA TRP A 29 6.23 2.26 -3.95
C TRP A 29 6.84 3.33 -4.84
N PHE A 30 7.81 2.97 -5.68
CA PHE A 30 8.41 3.90 -6.65
C PHE A 30 7.58 4.10 -7.93
N GLY A 31 6.51 3.32 -8.12
CA GLY A 31 5.68 3.40 -9.31
C GLY A 31 6.20 2.57 -10.50
N ASP A 32 7.15 1.68 -10.26
CA ASP A 32 7.76 0.79 -11.26
C ASP A 32 6.87 -0.44 -11.53
N TRP A 33 5.56 -0.22 -11.72
CA TRP A 33 4.59 -1.31 -11.89
C TRP A 33 4.51 -1.82 -13.34
N GLU A 34 4.84 -0.98 -14.32
CA GLU A 34 4.82 -1.32 -15.75
C GLU A 34 6.06 -2.14 -16.16
N SER A 35 7.21 -1.83 -15.56
CA SER A 35 8.52 -2.45 -15.84
C SER A 35 8.68 -3.86 -15.30
N ASN A 36 7.81 -4.29 -14.37
CA ASN A 36 7.80 -5.66 -13.85
C ASN A 36 7.08 -6.66 -14.77
N SER A 37 6.83 -6.26 -16.02
CA SER A 37 6.29 -7.14 -17.04
C SER A 37 7.39 -7.60 -17.98
N ASP A 38 7.62 -8.91 -18.04
CA ASP A 38 8.28 -9.47 -19.21
C ASP A 38 7.30 -9.36 -20.41
N SER A 39 7.82 -9.47 -21.63
CA SER A 39 7.03 -9.34 -22.87
C SER A 39 5.83 -10.31 -22.98
N PHE A 40 5.68 -11.26 -22.05
CA PHE A 40 4.66 -12.29 -22.06
C PHE A 40 3.72 -12.24 -20.85
N ASN A 41 4.09 -11.55 -19.76
CA ASN A 41 3.31 -11.50 -18.53
C ASN A 41 3.39 -10.14 -17.84
N THR A 42 2.25 -9.43 -17.75
CA THR A 42 2.14 -8.19 -16.97
C THR A 42 1.60 -8.49 -15.58
N ASP A 43 2.46 -8.42 -14.56
CA ASP A 43 2.07 -8.59 -13.15
C ASP A 43 0.94 -7.61 -12.74
N TYR A 44 0.92 -6.42 -13.35
CA TYR A 44 -0.04 -5.36 -13.10
C TYR A 44 -0.63 -4.83 -14.42
N PRO A 45 -1.68 -5.45 -14.97
CA PRO A 45 -2.19 -5.11 -16.31
C PRO A 45 -2.84 -3.71 -16.39
N THR A 46 -3.14 -3.09 -15.25
CA THR A 46 -3.59 -1.70 -15.19
C THR A 46 -3.08 -1.03 -13.93
N GLN A 47 -2.96 0.30 -13.96
CA GLN A 47 -2.62 1.11 -12.78
C GLN A 47 -3.52 0.77 -11.59
N SER A 48 -4.83 0.57 -11.79
CA SER A 48 -5.74 0.24 -10.69
C SER A 48 -5.44 -1.10 -9.99
N VAL A 49 -4.82 -2.05 -10.70
CA VAL A 49 -4.34 -3.30 -10.10
C VAL A 49 -3.08 -3.06 -9.28
N ALA A 50 -2.15 -2.22 -9.78
CA ALA A 50 -0.97 -1.79 -9.03
C ALA A 50 -1.34 -0.99 -7.77
N GLU A 51 -2.28 -0.05 -7.86
CA GLU A 51 -2.81 0.72 -6.73
C GLU A 51 -3.35 -0.23 -5.65
N LEU A 52 -4.20 -1.19 -6.04
CA LEU A 52 -4.76 -2.17 -5.11
C LEU A 52 -3.67 -3.06 -4.49
N ALA A 53 -2.67 -3.46 -5.27
CA ALA A 53 -1.56 -4.27 -4.77
C ALA A 53 -0.72 -3.50 -3.74
N LEU A 54 -0.42 -2.22 -4.00
CA LEU A 54 0.28 -1.37 -3.05
C LEU A 54 -0.55 -1.19 -1.79
N CYS A 55 -1.86 -0.90 -1.90
CA CYS A 55 -2.74 -0.79 -0.74
C CYS A 55 -2.82 -2.08 0.09
N LYS A 56 -2.73 -3.27 -0.53
CA LYS A 56 -2.67 -4.56 0.20
C LYS A 56 -1.37 -4.69 1.01
N LYS A 57 -0.24 -4.28 0.43
CA LYS A 57 1.04 -4.25 1.16
C LYS A 57 1.00 -3.22 2.29
N LEU A 58 0.48 -2.02 2.04
CA LEU A 58 0.27 -1.01 3.08
C LEU A 58 -0.66 -1.53 4.19
N ALA A 59 -1.74 -2.22 3.85
CA ALA A 59 -2.64 -2.82 4.83
C ALA A 59 -1.97 -3.92 5.67
N PHE A 60 -0.99 -4.64 5.10
CA PHE A 60 -0.17 -5.59 5.84
C PHE A 60 0.74 -4.87 6.85
N TYR A 61 1.51 -3.86 6.44
CA TYR A 61 2.49 -3.18 7.30
C TYR A 61 1.86 -2.18 8.30
N TRP A 62 0.80 -1.46 7.92
CA TRP A 62 0.13 -0.44 8.74
C TRP A 62 -1.14 -0.94 9.44
N GLU A 63 -1.20 -2.23 9.75
CA GLU A 63 -2.29 -2.86 10.52
C GLU A 63 -3.71 -2.55 10.03
N LYS A 64 -3.88 -2.39 8.71
CA LYS A 64 -5.17 -2.02 8.08
C LYS A 64 -5.74 -0.66 8.54
N ASP A 65 -4.91 0.26 9.02
CA ASP A 65 -5.33 1.63 9.32
C ASP A 65 -5.58 2.39 8.01
N PHE A 66 -6.85 2.77 7.78
CA PHE A 66 -7.28 3.46 6.58
C PHE A 66 -6.54 4.79 6.37
N ASP A 67 -6.41 5.60 7.42
CA ASP A 67 -5.81 6.93 7.34
C ASP A 67 -4.29 6.81 7.11
N ALA A 68 -3.67 5.78 7.69
CA ALA A 68 -2.27 5.48 7.44
C ALA A 68 -2.03 5.00 6.00
N ILE A 69 -2.88 4.10 5.49
CA ILE A 69 -2.78 3.65 4.10
C ILE A 69 -2.93 4.83 3.13
N ASP A 70 -3.91 5.72 3.33
CA ASP A 70 -4.09 6.90 2.47
C ASP A 70 -2.85 7.80 2.51
N ARG A 71 -2.39 8.16 3.71
CA ARG A 71 -1.20 9.01 3.90
C ARG A 71 0.04 8.42 3.25
N MET A 72 0.25 7.11 3.37
CA MET A 72 1.42 6.45 2.79
C MET A 72 1.30 6.29 1.28
N PHE A 73 0.10 5.98 0.77
CA PHE A 73 -0.14 5.91 -0.67
C PHE A 73 0.16 7.24 -1.37
N GLN A 74 -0.23 8.37 -0.78
CA GLN A 74 0.05 9.71 -1.32
C GLN A 74 1.54 10.05 -1.42
N ARG A 75 2.42 9.30 -0.72
CA ARG A 75 3.88 9.45 -0.78
C ARG A 75 4.54 8.53 -1.81
N SER A 76 3.76 7.64 -2.44
CA SER A 76 4.24 6.69 -3.44
C SER A 76 4.24 7.29 -4.85
N GLY A 77 5.01 6.68 -5.75
CA GLY A 77 5.01 6.99 -7.19
C GLY A 77 3.71 6.62 -7.92
N LEU A 78 2.78 5.90 -7.27
CA LEU A 78 1.45 5.59 -7.83
C LEU A 78 0.42 6.71 -7.59
N TYR A 79 0.74 7.72 -6.79
CA TYR A 79 -0.17 8.84 -6.54
C TYR A 79 -0.43 9.64 -7.82
N CYS A 80 -1.72 9.88 -8.11
CA CYS A 80 -2.17 10.72 -9.20
C CYS A 80 -3.49 11.41 -8.83
N GLY A 81 -3.93 12.41 -9.62
CA GLY A 81 -5.15 13.18 -9.32
C GLY A 81 -6.43 12.35 -9.20
N LYS A 82 -6.50 11.16 -9.83
CA LYS A 82 -7.62 10.23 -9.65
C LYS A 82 -7.72 9.71 -8.21
N TRP A 83 -6.62 9.65 -7.48
CA TRP A 83 -6.61 9.24 -6.07
C TRP A 83 -7.36 10.22 -5.17
N ASP A 84 -7.45 11.49 -5.56
CA ASP A 84 -8.19 12.52 -4.81
C ASP A 84 -9.72 12.31 -4.91
N GLU A 85 -10.19 11.51 -5.89
CA GLU A 85 -11.58 11.09 -5.97
C GLU A 85 -11.94 10.17 -4.79
N GLN A 86 -12.68 10.71 -3.82
CA GLN A 86 -13.03 10.02 -2.57
C GLN A 86 -13.66 8.63 -2.81
N LYS A 87 -14.48 8.48 -3.85
CA LYS A 87 -15.10 7.19 -4.20
C LYS A 87 -14.06 6.16 -4.66
N HIS A 88 -13.11 6.55 -5.50
CA HIS A 88 -12.05 5.67 -6.00
C HIS A 88 -11.15 5.24 -4.85
N LYS A 89 -10.59 6.22 -4.12
CA LYS A 89 -9.76 5.98 -2.92
C LYS A 89 -10.43 5.05 -1.91
N ASN A 90 -11.66 5.38 -1.50
CA ASN A 90 -12.36 4.62 -0.47
C ASN A 90 -12.59 3.17 -0.90
N ARG A 91 -12.93 2.95 -2.18
CA ARG A 91 -13.12 1.60 -2.71
C ARG A 91 -11.81 0.82 -2.67
N THR A 92 -10.71 1.39 -3.14
CA THR A 92 -9.41 0.71 -3.22
C THR A 92 -8.87 0.35 -1.84
N ILE A 93 -8.85 1.30 -0.90
CA ILE A 93 -8.35 1.05 0.46
C ILE A 93 -9.24 0.03 1.20
N LYS A 94 -10.58 0.17 1.12
CA LYS A 94 -11.49 -0.79 1.78
C LYS A 94 -11.34 -2.20 1.22
N GLN A 95 -11.16 -2.32 -0.10
CA GLN A 95 -10.92 -3.61 -0.74
C GLN A 95 -9.60 -4.22 -0.27
N ALA A 96 -8.52 -3.42 -0.20
CA ALA A 96 -7.24 -3.88 0.30
C ALA A 96 -7.31 -4.37 1.77
N ILE A 97 -7.97 -3.61 2.64
CA ILE A 97 -8.19 -3.96 4.05
C ILE A 97 -8.96 -5.29 4.17
N LYS A 98 -10.02 -5.46 3.37
CA LYS A 98 -10.86 -6.67 3.34
C LYS A 98 -10.07 -7.90 2.91
N ASP A 99 -9.26 -7.77 1.85
CA ASP A 99 -8.53 -8.89 1.25
C ASP A 99 -7.28 -9.29 2.05
N THR A 100 -6.71 -8.36 2.80
CA THR A 100 -5.51 -8.59 3.61
C THR A 100 -5.88 -9.43 4.82
N LYS A 101 -5.37 -10.66 4.93
CA LYS A 101 -5.76 -11.58 6.04
C LYS A 101 -4.91 -11.37 7.30
N PHE A 102 -3.62 -11.11 7.12
CA PHE A 102 -2.64 -10.97 8.20
C PHE A 102 -1.99 -9.59 8.14
N THR A 103 -1.43 -9.16 9.26
CA THR A 103 -0.69 -7.90 9.38
C THR A 103 0.71 -8.21 9.89
N TYR A 104 1.66 -7.36 9.56
CA TYR A 104 3.00 -7.40 10.12
C TYR A 104 2.92 -7.36 11.65
N GLN A 105 3.70 -8.19 12.32
CA GLN A 105 3.87 -8.18 13.76
C GLN A 105 5.37 -8.02 14.00
N ASP A 106 5.75 -6.96 14.71
CA ASP A 106 7.12 -6.79 15.16
C ASP A 106 7.43 -7.87 16.21
N GLY A 107 8.57 -8.54 16.04
CA GLY A 107 8.97 -9.73 16.80
C GLY A 107 9.53 -9.42 18.18
#